data_AF-A0A8H5UKQ9-F1
#
_entry.id   AF-A0A8H5UKQ9-F1
#
_cell.length_a   1.000
_cell.length_b   1.000
_cell.length_c   1.000
_cell.angle_alpha   90.00
_cell.angle_beta   90.00
_cell.angle_gamma   90.00
#
_symmetry.space_group_name_H-M   'P 1'
#
loop_
_entity.id
_entity.type
_entity.pdbx_description
1 polymer ?
#
loop_
_entity_poly.entity_id
_entity_poly.type
_entity_poly.pdbx_seq_one_letter_code
_entity_poly.pdbx_strand_id
1 'polypeptide(L)'
;MIATPPRLSSLNFILSIAAIFLFIPPSTALQRSNKQFRQFFPAWQPLLQDQLKHNCSSEIQDYLDISSPSVRPGYRVIDCILTTMPEFRKAELASAAVILGLAPSVLQLLSASYLDTAILAYRRPGLAVLLAMCSSGVKPLTASDYDDFIAKMGTESSTTFVIPRFVGAKGVVSLAEYFIAAASVANNAYLTYQLCLQAVCTFAPAEDFLPAIWTALALAIHLFGYIAARLKITTDAKSVWEDRGRLWSEFTPTAWQPKLHVKDSGRHTGWFLTLASALLAIVIDSLNSPSI
;
A
#
# COMPACT_ATOMS: atom_id res chain seq x y z
N MET A 1 -21.47 5.74 35.69
CA MET A 1 -21.82 4.54 34.89
C MET A 1 -20.73 4.33 33.87
N ILE A 2 -20.02 3.21 33.98
CA ILE A 2 -18.88 2.83 33.15
C ILE A 2 -19.43 2.45 31.78
N ALA A 3 -19.15 3.25 30.75
CA ALA A 3 -19.50 2.91 29.38
C ALA A 3 -18.71 1.67 28.97
N THR A 4 -19.40 0.56 28.76
CA THR A 4 -18.82 -0.65 28.17
C THR A 4 -18.36 -0.32 26.75
N PRO A 5 -17.08 -0.57 26.40
CA PRO A 5 -16.61 -0.33 25.04
C PRO A 5 -17.38 -1.24 24.07
N PRO A 6 -17.69 -0.76 22.85
CA PRO A 6 -18.33 -1.60 21.84
C PRO A 6 -17.42 -2.80 21.57
N ARG A 7 -17.93 -4.00 21.85
CA ARG A 7 -17.27 -5.25 21.47
C ARG A 7 -17.05 -5.22 19.96
N LEU A 8 -15.78 -5.08 19.57
CA LEU A 8 -15.35 -5.47 18.24
C LEU A 8 -15.81 -6.93 18.10
N SER A 9 -16.78 -7.20 17.22
CA SER A 9 -17.12 -8.58 16.91
C SER A 9 -15.81 -9.22 16.47
N SER A 10 -15.30 -10.18 17.24
CA SER A 10 -14.05 -10.89 16.93
C SER A 10 -14.01 -11.36 15.48
N LEU A 11 -15.17 -11.56 14.86
CA LEU A 11 -15.35 -11.89 13.45
C LEU A 11 -14.79 -10.84 12.47
N ASN A 12 -15.04 -9.54 12.67
CA ASN A 12 -14.52 -8.50 11.76
C ASN A 12 -13.01 -8.28 11.94
N PHE A 13 -12.53 -8.49 13.16
CA PHE A 13 -11.10 -8.48 13.48
C PHE A 13 -10.38 -9.68 12.87
N ILE A 14 -10.96 -10.87 12.99
CA ILE A 14 -10.49 -12.10 12.36
C ILE A 14 -10.54 -12.01 10.84
N LEU A 15 -11.59 -11.42 10.24
CA LEU A 15 -11.67 -11.20 8.79
C LEU A 15 -10.62 -10.21 8.28
N SER A 16 -10.31 -9.15 9.05
CA SER A 16 -9.27 -8.19 8.68
C SER A 16 -7.87 -8.79 8.80
N ILE A 17 -7.63 -9.58 9.85
CA ILE A 17 -6.39 -10.34 10.04
C ILE A 17 -6.26 -11.45 8.98
N ALA A 18 -7.34 -12.17 8.67
CA ALA A 18 -7.36 -13.17 7.62
C ALA A 18 -7.14 -12.55 6.24
N ALA A 19 -7.65 -11.35 5.97
CA ALA A 19 -7.35 -10.61 4.74
C ALA A 19 -5.86 -10.24 4.67
N ILE A 20 -5.23 -9.79 5.77
CA ILE A 20 -3.79 -9.55 5.83
C ILE A 20 -3.00 -10.85 5.56
N PHE A 21 -3.40 -11.97 6.17
CA PHE A 21 -2.75 -13.28 5.95
C PHE A 21 -3.03 -13.87 4.55
N LEU A 22 -4.10 -13.46 3.87
CA LEU A 22 -4.36 -13.81 2.47
C LEU A 22 -3.49 -13.01 1.48
N PHE A 23 -2.96 -11.85 1.88
CA PHE A 23 -2.01 -11.05 1.10
C PHE A 23 -0.54 -11.44 1.32
N ILE A 24 -0.23 -12.22 2.36
CA ILE A 24 1.09 -12.82 2.53
C ILE A 24 1.05 -14.16 1.77
N PRO A 25 1.69 -14.29 0.59
CA PRO A 25 1.72 -15.57 -0.09
C PRO A 25 2.30 -16.63 0.88
N PRO A 26 1.55 -17.71 1.16
CA PRO A 26 2.01 -18.77 2.04
C PRO A 26 3.18 -19.47 1.39
N SER A 27 4.39 -19.34 1.95
CA SER A 27 5.49 -20.30 1.80
C SER A 27 5.89 -20.78 0.38
N THR A 28 5.46 -20.11 -0.70
CA THR A 28 5.97 -20.37 -2.06
C THR A 28 7.38 -19.83 -2.27
N ALA A 29 7.94 -19.13 -1.27
CA ALA A 29 9.30 -18.59 -1.21
C ALA A 29 10.43 -19.65 -1.21
N LEU A 30 10.13 -20.93 -1.46
CA LEU A 30 11.15 -21.98 -1.62
C LEU A 30 11.50 -22.26 -3.09
N GLN A 31 10.71 -21.78 -4.05
CA GLN A 31 10.95 -22.03 -5.47
C GLN A 31 11.26 -20.72 -6.21
N ARG A 32 12.46 -20.68 -6.81
CA ARG A 32 12.92 -19.57 -7.67
C ARG A 32 11.86 -19.24 -8.73
N SER A 33 11.52 -17.95 -8.89
CA SER A 33 10.69 -17.53 -10.02
C SER A 33 11.46 -17.58 -11.34
N ASN A 34 10.79 -18.06 -12.40
CA ASN A 34 11.27 -18.05 -13.79
C ASN A 34 10.34 -17.24 -14.71
N LYS A 35 9.54 -16.33 -14.13
CA LYS A 35 8.54 -15.55 -14.85
C LYS A 35 9.09 -14.23 -15.40
N GLN A 36 10.11 -13.67 -14.74
CA GLN A 36 10.81 -12.48 -15.22
C GLN A 36 11.58 -12.80 -16.52
N PHE A 37 12.05 -11.76 -17.23
CA PHE A 37 12.76 -11.86 -18.53
C PHE A 37 11.96 -12.40 -19.72
N ARG A 38 10.73 -12.88 -19.52
CA ARG A 38 9.85 -13.34 -20.62
C ARG A 38 9.23 -12.18 -21.39
N GLN A 39 8.91 -11.10 -20.68
CA GLN A 39 8.31 -9.88 -21.22
C GLN A 39 8.94 -8.70 -20.49
N PHE A 40 9.01 -7.57 -21.18
CA PHE A 40 9.54 -6.33 -20.64
C PHE A 40 8.55 -5.21 -20.93
N PHE A 41 8.79 -4.02 -20.38
CA PHE A 41 8.04 -2.86 -20.80
C PHE A 41 8.19 -2.62 -22.31
N PRO A 42 7.12 -2.19 -23.01
CA PRO A 42 7.11 -2.09 -24.47
C PRO A 42 8.29 -1.31 -25.07
N ALA A 43 8.78 -0.29 -24.37
CA ALA A 43 9.93 0.52 -24.80
C ALA A 43 11.25 -0.27 -24.85
N TRP A 44 11.44 -1.26 -23.97
CA TRP A 44 12.66 -2.04 -23.83
C TRP A 44 12.55 -3.44 -24.44
N GLN A 45 11.33 -3.95 -24.63
CA GLN A 45 11.09 -5.32 -25.07
C GLN A 45 11.81 -5.72 -26.37
N PRO A 46 11.74 -4.98 -27.50
CA PRO A 46 12.38 -5.44 -28.73
C PRO A 46 13.90 -5.51 -28.57
N LEU A 47 14.51 -4.56 -27.86
CA LEU A 47 15.94 -4.51 -27.61
C LEU A 47 16.40 -5.70 -26.74
N LEU A 48 15.76 -5.87 -25.58
CA LEU A 48 16.18 -6.90 -24.62
C LEU A 48 15.89 -8.31 -25.14
N GLN A 49 14.76 -8.52 -25.83
CA GLN A 49 14.46 -9.83 -26.44
C GLN A 49 15.45 -10.19 -27.55
N ASP A 50 15.87 -9.23 -28.36
CA ASP A 50 16.88 -9.46 -29.40
C ASP A 50 18.24 -9.85 -28.79
N GLN A 51 18.67 -9.13 -27.75
CA GLN A 51 19.89 -9.45 -27.00
C GLN A 51 19.81 -10.84 -26.33
N LEU A 52 18.69 -11.16 -25.69
CA LEU A 52 18.47 -12.47 -25.08
C LEU A 52 18.52 -13.62 -26.10
N LYS A 53 18.04 -13.37 -27.32
CA LYS A 53 18.01 -14.37 -28.38
C LYS A 53 19.39 -14.59 -29.04
N HIS A 54 20.16 -13.53 -29.27
CA HIS A 54 21.38 -13.61 -30.07
C HIS A 54 22.68 -13.62 -29.25
N ASN A 55 22.69 -12.99 -28.07
CA ASN A 55 23.90 -12.81 -27.27
C ASN A 55 23.85 -13.58 -25.94
N CYS A 56 22.67 -13.73 -25.34
CA CYS A 56 22.50 -14.32 -24.00
C CYS A 56 21.63 -15.59 -24.00
N SER A 57 21.67 -16.36 -25.09
CA SER A 57 20.77 -17.50 -25.31
C SER A 57 20.99 -18.64 -24.31
N SER A 58 22.23 -18.86 -23.87
CA SER A 58 22.57 -19.88 -22.88
C SER A 58 22.02 -19.52 -21.49
N GLU A 59 22.25 -18.29 -21.06
CA GLU A 59 21.91 -17.78 -19.74
C GLU A 59 20.40 -17.76 -19.55
N ILE A 60 19.65 -17.34 -20.59
CA ILE A 60 18.19 -17.32 -20.53
C ILE A 60 17.61 -18.74 -20.53
N GLN A 61 18.22 -19.70 -21.23
CA GLN A 61 17.78 -21.10 -21.19
C GLN A 61 17.98 -21.70 -19.79
N ASP A 62 19.14 -21.47 -19.17
CA ASP A 62 19.40 -21.86 -17.78
C ASP A 62 18.44 -21.19 -16.78
N TYR A 63 18.05 -19.95 -17.03
CA TYR A 63 17.07 -19.25 -16.20
C TYR A 63 15.65 -19.82 -16.36
N LEU A 64 15.24 -20.19 -17.57
CA LEU A 64 13.90 -20.71 -17.83
C LEU A 64 13.76 -22.17 -17.36
N ASP A 65 14.85 -22.94 -17.41
CA ASP A 65 14.89 -24.30 -16.90
C ASP A 65 14.95 -24.33 -15.36
N ILE A 66 13.85 -24.78 -14.75
CA ILE A 66 13.73 -24.94 -13.29
C ILE A 66 14.65 -26.05 -12.77
N SER A 67 14.98 -27.04 -13.61
CA SER A 67 15.85 -28.16 -13.24
C SER A 67 17.33 -27.87 -13.41
N SER A 68 17.68 -26.71 -13.98
CA SER A 68 19.07 -26.31 -14.19
C SER A 68 19.81 -26.25 -12.84
N PRO A 69 20.99 -26.89 -12.71
CA PRO A 69 21.82 -26.80 -11.53
C PRO A 69 22.54 -25.44 -11.41
N SER A 70 22.28 -24.51 -12.34
CA SER A 70 22.89 -23.19 -12.37
C SER A 70 22.61 -22.43 -11.07
N VAL A 71 23.68 -21.99 -10.42
CA VAL A 71 23.59 -21.13 -9.25
C VAL A 71 23.18 -19.75 -9.71
N ARG A 72 22.05 -19.26 -9.18
CA ARG A 72 21.58 -17.87 -9.34
C ARG A 72 21.50 -17.38 -10.81
N PRO A 73 20.82 -18.09 -11.72
CA PRO A 73 20.87 -17.77 -13.15
C PRO A 73 20.24 -16.43 -13.52
N GLY A 74 19.33 -15.89 -12.69
CA GLY A 74 18.81 -14.53 -12.91
C GLY A 74 19.92 -13.47 -12.93
N TYR A 75 20.93 -13.62 -12.06
CA TYR A 75 22.10 -12.74 -12.06
C TYR A 75 22.97 -12.93 -13.30
N ARG A 76 23.10 -14.15 -13.82
CA ARG A 76 23.85 -14.43 -15.05
C ARG A 76 23.19 -13.80 -16.28
N VAL A 77 21.86 -13.87 -16.36
CA VAL A 77 21.09 -13.19 -17.42
C VAL A 77 21.33 -11.68 -17.35
N ILE A 78 21.25 -11.08 -16.17
CA ILE A 78 21.50 -9.64 -15.98
C ILE A 78 22.93 -9.29 -16.41
N ASP A 79 23.93 -10.06 -15.97
CA ASP A 79 25.35 -9.83 -16.29
C ASP A 79 25.60 -9.89 -17.80
N CYS A 80 25.02 -10.86 -18.50
CA CYS A 80 25.11 -10.94 -19.96
C CYS A 80 24.43 -9.75 -20.67
N ILE A 81 23.23 -9.37 -20.24
CA ILE A 81 22.53 -8.18 -20.79
C ILE A 81 23.40 -6.94 -20.61
N LEU A 82 23.91 -6.70 -19.39
CA LEU A 82 24.72 -5.54 -19.08
C LEU A 82 26.07 -5.56 -19.80
N THR A 83 26.67 -6.72 -20.03
CA THR A 83 27.94 -6.83 -20.77
C THR A 83 27.76 -6.50 -22.25
N THR A 84 26.66 -6.96 -22.86
CA THR A 84 26.39 -6.82 -24.30
C THR A 84 25.74 -5.49 -24.66
N MET A 85 25.15 -4.79 -23.69
CA MET A 85 24.49 -3.50 -23.88
C MET A 85 25.52 -2.38 -24.14
N PRO A 86 25.25 -1.42 -25.05
CA PRO A 86 26.14 -0.28 -25.25
C PRO A 86 26.15 0.65 -24.03
N GLU A 87 27.30 1.30 -23.78
CA GLU A 87 27.53 2.13 -22.58
C GLU A 87 26.48 3.23 -22.36
N PHE A 88 25.99 3.87 -23.43
CA PHE A 88 24.97 4.91 -23.31
C PHE A 88 23.65 4.39 -22.72
N ARG A 89 23.26 3.14 -23.01
CA ARG A 89 22.05 2.51 -22.43
C ARG A 89 22.27 2.10 -20.99
N LYS A 90 23.48 1.69 -20.62
CA LYS A 90 23.83 1.45 -19.21
C LYS A 90 23.71 2.74 -18.39
N ALA A 91 24.18 3.86 -18.95
CA ALA A 91 24.03 5.18 -18.34
C ALA A 91 22.54 5.59 -18.21
N GLU A 92 21.72 5.31 -19.23
CA GLU A 92 20.26 5.53 -19.17
C GLU A 92 19.61 4.71 -18.04
N LEU A 93 19.91 3.41 -17.94
CA LEU A 93 19.42 2.55 -16.86
C LEU A 93 19.86 3.06 -15.48
N ALA A 94 21.12 3.46 -15.34
CA ALA A 94 21.65 4.03 -14.10
C ALA A 94 20.91 5.32 -13.70
N SER A 95 20.62 6.20 -14.66
CA SER A 95 19.85 7.43 -14.41
C SER A 95 18.40 7.14 -14.00
N ALA A 96 17.76 6.16 -14.64
CA ALA A 96 16.41 5.73 -14.31
C ALA A 96 16.34 5.12 -12.90
N ALA A 97 17.36 4.36 -12.49
CA ALA A 97 17.45 3.80 -11.15
C ALA A 97 17.48 4.89 -10.06
N VAL A 98 18.13 6.02 -10.30
CA VAL A 98 18.12 7.16 -9.36
C VAL A 98 16.71 7.74 -9.21
N ILE A 99 16.01 7.97 -10.33
CA ILE A 99 14.65 8.53 -10.31
C ILE A 99 13.68 7.55 -9.61
N LEU A 100 13.76 6.27 -9.95
CA LEU A 100 12.95 5.23 -9.31
C LEU A 100 13.30 5.06 -7.82
N GLY A 101 14.56 5.23 -7.44
CA GLY A 101 15.01 5.21 -6.05
C GLY A 101 14.44 6.36 -5.20
N LEU A 102 14.11 7.50 -5.84
CA LEU A 102 13.45 8.64 -5.18
C LEU A 102 11.93 8.49 -5.13
N ALA A 103 11.33 7.63 -5.96
CA ALA A 103 9.89 7.47 -6.05
C ALA A 103 9.22 7.11 -4.71
N PRO A 104 9.77 6.20 -3.86
CA PRO A 104 9.20 5.93 -2.54
C PRO A 104 9.10 7.17 -1.65
N SER A 105 10.08 8.08 -1.69
CA SER A 105 10.05 9.32 -0.91
C SER A 105 8.99 10.28 -1.41
N VAL A 106 8.87 10.45 -2.74
CA VAL A 106 7.83 11.28 -3.36
C VAL A 106 6.44 10.73 -3.05
N LEU A 107 6.25 9.40 -3.15
CA LEU A 107 5.00 8.75 -2.83
C LEU A 107 4.64 8.89 -1.34
N GLN A 108 5.61 8.78 -0.43
CA GLN A 108 5.36 9.02 1.00
C GLN A 108 4.95 10.47 1.29
N LEU A 109 5.51 11.46 0.58
CA LEU A 109 5.13 12.87 0.74
C LEU A 109 3.73 13.17 0.24
N LEU A 110 3.32 12.53 -0.86
CA LEU A 110 2.01 12.73 -1.49
C LEU A 110 0.91 11.83 -0.91
N SER A 111 1.27 10.77 -0.19
CA SER A 111 0.32 9.82 0.36
C SER A 111 -0.44 10.36 1.57
N ALA A 112 -1.61 9.79 1.82
CA ALA A 112 -2.35 10.00 3.05
C ALA A 112 -1.58 9.41 4.25
N SER A 113 -1.73 10.05 5.41
CA SER A 113 -1.25 9.45 6.64
C SER A 113 -2.18 8.32 7.09
N TYR A 114 -1.66 7.41 7.92
CA TYR A 114 -2.48 6.36 8.52
C TYR A 114 -3.61 6.94 9.40
N LEU A 115 -3.43 8.15 9.94
CA LEU A 115 -4.42 8.84 10.77
C LEU A 115 -5.58 9.39 9.92
N ASP A 116 -5.29 9.96 8.75
CA ASP A 116 -6.31 10.44 7.80
C ASP A 116 -7.25 9.31 7.39
N THR A 117 -6.68 8.16 7.01
CA THR A 117 -7.44 6.97 6.65
C THR A 117 -8.18 6.37 7.86
N ALA A 118 -7.58 6.41 9.05
CA ALA A 118 -8.21 5.89 10.26
C ALA A 118 -9.48 6.67 10.63
N ILE A 119 -9.45 8.00 10.52
CA ILE A 119 -10.59 8.86 10.84
C ILE A 119 -11.70 8.73 9.83
N LEU A 120 -11.33 8.65 8.54
CA LEU A 120 -12.29 8.32 7.51
C LEU A 120 -12.97 6.97 7.81
N ALA A 121 -12.21 5.96 8.26
CA ALA A 121 -12.75 4.64 8.58
C ALA A 121 -13.77 4.63 9.74
N TYR A 122 -13.77 5.62 10.64
CA TYR A 122 -14.84 5.76 11.63
C TYR A 122 -16.21 6.09 11.01
N ARG A 123 -16.22 6.71 9.82
CA ARG A 123 -17.41 7.22 9.15
C ARG A 123 -17.79 6.42 7.91
N ARG A 124 -16.78 6.08 7.11
CA ARG A 124 -16.87 5.45 5.79
C ARG A 124 -15.78 4.37 5.66
N PRO A 125 -15.87 3.28 6.45
CA PRO A 125 -14.87 2.22 6.45
C PRO A 125 -14.64 1.58 5.07
N GLY A 126 -15.67 1.45 4.23
CA GLY A 126 -15.52 0.89 2.89
C GLY A 126 -14.62 1.74 2.01
N LEU A 127 -14.88 3.05 1.98
CA LEU A 127 -14.05 3.99 1.21
C LEU A 127 -12.63 4.06 1.76
N ALA A 128 -12.46 4.05 3.09
CA ALA A 128 -11.13 4.09 3.71
C ALA A 128 -10.26 2.89 3.32
N VAL A 129 -10.84 1.70 3.20
CA VAL A 129 -10.13 0.50 2.72
C VAL A 129 -9.71 0.66 1.26
N LEU A 130 -10.60 1.14 0.39
CA LEU A 130 -10.25 1.37 -1.02
C LEU A 130 -9.10 2.39 -1.15
N LEU A 131 -9.14 3.47 -0.38
CA LEU A 131 -8.06 4.47 -0.36
C LEU A 131 -6.75 3.90 0.18
N ALA A 132 -6.80 3.02 1.18
CA ALA A 132 -5.60 2.34 1.67
C ALA A 132 -5.04 1.34 0.62
N MET A 133 -5.90 0.65 -0.14
CA MET A 133 -5.49 -0.29 -1.18
C MET A 133 -4.88 0.39 -2.42
N CYS A 134 -5.31 1.62 -2.76
CA CYS A 134 -4.68 2.37 -3.84
C CYS A 134 -3.42 3.12 -3.41
N SER A 135 -3.09 3.10 -2.11
CA SER A 135 -1.92 3.76 -1.55
C SER A 135 -0.68 2.87 -1.66
N SER A 136 0.36 3.36 -2.32
CA SER A 136 1.65 2.64 -2.49
C SER A 136 2.76 3.17 -1.58
N GLY A 137 2.40 3.99 -0.59
CA GLY A 137 3.29 4.54 0.42
C GLY A 137 2.46 5.12 1.57
N VAL A 138 3.06 5.37 2.73
CA VAL A 138 2.33 5.97 3.86
C VAL A 138 3.09 7.19 4.34
N LYS A 139 2.40 8.31 4.49
CA LYS A 139 3.02 9.50 5.08
C LYS A 139 3.32 9.24 6.56
N PRO A 140 4.61 9.26 6.98
CA PRO A 140 4.95 9.13 8.38
C PRO A 140 4.47 10.36 9.15
N LEU A 141 4.04 10.15 10.39
CA LEU A 141 3.67 11.22 11.31
C LEU A 141 4.66 11.25 12.47
N THR A 142 5.08 12.45 12.87
CA THR A 142 5.78 12.63 14.15
C THR A 142 4.80 12.56 15.31
N ALA A 143 5.29 12.35 16.53
CA ALA A 143 4.45 12.36 17.73
C ALA A 143 3.72 13.71 17.90
N SER A 144 4.39 14.82 17.61
CA SER A 144 3.78 16.16 17.63
C SER A 144 2.71 16.33 16.55
N ASP A 145 2.91 15.81 15.34
CA ASP A 145 1.90 15.87 14.28
C ASP A 145 0.64 15.09 14.68
N TYR A 146 0.82 13.94 15.32
CA TYR A 146 -0.29 13.14 15.82
C TYR A 146 -1.09 13.92 16.88
N ASP A 147 -0.42 14.48 17.89
CA ASP A 147 -1.11 15.15 18.99
C ASP A 147 -1.76 16.48 18.54
N ASP A 148 -1.11 17.25 17.66
CA ASP A 148 -1.69 18.44 17.03
C ASP A 148 -2.95 18.08 16.21
N PHE A 149 -2.89 16.99 15.47
CA PHE A 149 -4.03 16.50 14.70
C PHE A 149 -5.24 16.18 15.60
N ILE A 150 -5.02 15.45 16.71
CA ILE A 150 -6.09 15.12 17.66
C ILE A 150 -6.63 16.38 18.33
N ALA A 151 -5.76 17.31 18.72
CA ALA A 151 -6.14 18.57 19.33
C ALA A 151 -7.01 19.42 18.38
N LYS A 152 -6.64 19.54 17.10
CA LYS A 152 -7.40 20.27 16.07
C LYS A 152 -8.77 19.67 15.83
N MET A 153 -8.89 18.33 15.75
CA MET A 153 -10.21 17.69 15.63
C MET A 153 -11.14 18.00 16.82
N GLY A 154 -10.57 18.09 18.03
CA GLY A 154 -11.30 18.45 19.24
C GLY A 154 -11.78 19.91 19.24
N THR A 155 -11.04 20.83 18.62
CA THR A 155 -11.17 22.28 18.82
C THR A 155 -11.72 23.07 17.63
N GLU A 156 -11.44 22.70 16.39
CA GLU A 156 -11.82 23.55 15.23
C GLU A 156 -13.31 23.45 14.86
N SER A 157 -13.94 24.63 14.76
CA SER A 157 -15.33 24.83 14.33
C SER A 157 -15.48 24.68 12.82
N SER A 158 -16.54 23.98 12.40
CA SER A 158 -17.00 23.71 11.04
C SER A 158 -16.38 24.54 9.90
N THR A 159 -15.80 23.86 8.91
CA THR A 159 -15.88 24.36 7.53
C THR A 159 -17.33 24.22 7.09
N THR A 160 -18.01 25.35 6.92
CA THR A 160 -19.39 25.39 6.40
C THR A 160 -19.37 24.99 4.93
N PHE A 161 -19.41 23.70 4.65
CA PHE A 161 -19.56 23.24 3.27
C PHE A 161 -20.95 23.61 2.76
N VAL A 162 -20.98 24.11 1.52
CA VAL A 162 -22.21 24.57 0.85
C VAL A 162 -23.25 23.46 0.87
N ILE A 163 -24.45 23.80 1.34
CA ILE A 163 -25.61 22.91 1.31
C ILE A 163 -25.88 22.56 -0.15
N PRO A 164 -25.93 21.28 -0.53
CA PRO A 164 -26.06 20.89 -1.93
C PRO A 164 -27.38 21.42 -2.50
N ARG A 165 -27.32 22.06 -3.68
CA ARG A 165 -28.49 22.66 -4.35
C ARG A 165 -29.50 21.63 -4.88
N PHE A 166 -29.11 20.36 -5.02
CA PHE A 166 -29.97 19.29 -5.53
C PHE A 166 -29.94 18.05 -4.64
N VAL A 167 -31.11 17.40 -4.50
CA VAL A 167 -31.38 16.28 -3.58
C VAL A 167 -30.48 15.06 -3.84
N GLY A 168 -30.08 14.82 -5.09
CA GLY A 168 -29.21 13.70 -5.46
C GLY A 168 -27.70 13.97 -5.37
N ALA A 169 -27.25 15.19 -5.06
CA ALA A 169 -25.83 15.54 -5.11
C ALA A 169 -24.96 14.66 -4.19
N LYS A 170 -25.48 14.28 -3.01
CA LYS A 170 -24.78 13.39 -2.07
C LYS A 170 -24.48 12.02 -2.68
N GLY A 171 -25.48 11.44 -3.35
CA GLY A 171 -25.35 10.14 -4.01
C GLY A 171 -24.38 10.19 -5.19
N VAL A 172 -24.47 11.24 -6.02
CA VAL A 172 -23.56 11.43 -7.16
C VAL A 172 -22.11 11.57 -6.71
N VAL A 173 -21.84 12.40 -5.70
CA VAL A 173 -20.48 12.59 -5.17
C VAL A 173 -19.97 11.29 -4.55
N SER A 174 -20.79 10.60 -3.74
CA SER A 174 -20.36 9.32 -3.16
C SER A 174 -20.08 8.27 -4.23
N LEU A 175 -20.91 8.18 -5.27
CA LEU A 175 -20.69 7.25 -6.38
C LEU A 175 -19.39 7.58 -7.11
N ALA A 176 -19.11 8.86 -7.36
CA ALA A 176 -17.88 9.31 -7.99
C ALA A 176 -16.64 8.98 -7.13
N GLU A 177 -16.68 9.24 -5.82
CA GLU A 177 -15.58 8.89 -4.89
C GLU A 177 -15.27 7.39 -4.92
N TYR A 178 -16.31 6.55 -4.88
CA TYR A 178 -16.16 5.10 -4.93
C TYR A 178 -15.62 4.60 -6.28
N PHE A 179 -16.13 5.16 -7.38
CA PHE A 179 -15.67 4.82 -8.72
C PHE A 179 -14.20 5.18 -8.91
N ILE A 180 -13.80 6.40 -8.53
CA ILE A 180 -12.42 6.87 -8.60
C ILE A 180 -11.52 6.02 -7.70
N ALA A 181 -11.94 5.72 -6.47
CA ALA A 181 -11.16 4.89 -5.55
C ALA A 181 -10.97 3.47 -6.10
N ALA A 182 -12.03 2.83 -6.61
CA ALA A 182 -11.95 1.50 -7.21
C ALA A 182 -11.07 1.48 -8.47
N ALA A 183 -11.18 2.49 -9.34
CA ALA A 183 -10.32 2.64 -10.51
C ALA A 183 -8.84 2.80 -10.11
N SER A 184 -8.56 3.58 -9.07
CA SER A 184 -7.21 3.75 -8.53
C SER A 184 -6.65 2.45 -7.92
N VAL A 185 -7.48 1.65 -7.25
CA VAL A 185 -7.09 0.32 -6.75
C VAL A 185 -6.73 -0.61 -7.91
N ALA A 186 -7.58 -0.67 -8.95
CA ALA A 186 -7.31 -1.47 -10.14
C ALA A 186 -6.02 -1.02 -10.85
N ASN A 187 -5.79 0.28 -10.95
CA ASN A 187 -4.57 0.85 -11.52
C ASN A 187 -3.34 0.48 -10.69
N ASN A 188 -3.40 0.60 -9.36
CA ASN A 188 -2.30 0.21 -8.48
C ASN A 188 -1.99 -1.30 -8.60
N ALA A 189 -3.02 -2.16 -8.58
CA ALA A 189 -2.85 -3.60 -8.75
C ALA A 189 -2.25 -3.97 -10.11
N TYR A 190 -2.69 -3.31 -11.19
CA TYR A 190 -2.15 -3.53 -12.52
C TYR A 190 -0.68 -3.07 -12.62
N LEU A 191 -0.34 -1.91 -12.04
CA LEU A 191 1.04 -1.44 -11.98
C LEU A 191 1.94 -2.39 -11.19
N THR A 192 1.48 -2.87 -10.03
CA THR A 192 2.19 -3.89 -9.25
C THR A 192 2.43 -5.15 -10.05
N TYR A 193 1.42 -5.63 -10.78
CA TYR A 193 1.56 -6.79 -11.68
C TYR A 193 2.63 -6.55 -12.76
N GLN A 194 2.64 -5.38 -13.40
CA GLN A 194 3.67 -5.03 -14.38
C GLN A 194 5.06 -5.00 -13.74
N LEU A 195 5.21 -4.40 -12.55
CA LEU A 195 6.49 -4.35 -11.85
C LEU A 195 7.00 -5.74 -11.45
N CYS A 196 6.10 -6.65 -11.06
CA CYS A 196 6.49 -8.01 -10.69
C CYS A 196 7.06 -8.79 -11.88
N LEU A 197 6.43 -8.67 -13.06
CA LEU A 197 6.75 -9.54 -14.21
C LEU A 197 7.59 -8.90 -15.31
N GLN A 198 7.48 -7.58 -15.50
CA GLN A 198 8.11 -6.84 -16.60
C GLN A 198 9.31 -5.99 -16.15
N ALA A 199 9.45 -5.76 -14.84
CA ALA A 199 10.66 -5.19 -14.25
C ALA A 199 11.51 -6.31 -13.64
N VAL A 200 12.83 -6.09 -13.62
CA VAL A 200 13.79 -7.02 -13.03
C VAL A 200 14.41 -6.36 -11.80
N CYS A 201 14.23 -6.95 -10.63
CA CYS A 201 14.89 -6.52 -9.41
C CYS A 201 16.33 -7.05 -9.40
N THR A 202 17.30 -6.21 -9.72
CA THR A 202 18.71 -6.62 -9.85
C THR A 202 19.33 -7.15 -8.56
N PHE A 203 18.80 -6.76 -7.40
CA PHE A 203 19.24 -7.23 -6.08
C PHE A 203 18.57 -8.55 -5.64
N ALA A 204 17.53 -9.01 -6.35
CA ALA A 204 16.79 -10.23 -6.03
C ALA A 204 16.02 -10.76 -7.27
N PRO A 205 16.71 -11.19 -8.35
CA PRO A 205 16.09 -11.59 -9.62
C PRO A 205 15.33 -12.93 -9.56
N ALA A 206 15.29 -13.56 -8.39
CA ALA A 206 14.49 -14.75 -8.11
C ALA A 206 13.13 -14.41 -7.48
N GLU A 207 12.99 -13.19 -6.94
CA GLU A 207 11.88 -12.76 -6.08
C GLU A 207 10.98 -11.76 -6.82
N ASP A 208 10.13 -12.27 -7.72
CA ASP A 208 9.27 -11.45 -8.57
C ASP A 208 8.07 -10.82 -7.84
N PHE A 209 7.81 -11.22 -6.60
CA PHE A 209 6.69 -10.74 -5.79
C PHE A 209 7.05 -9.57 -4.86
N LEU A 210 8.30 -9.11 -4.85
CA LEU A 210 8.75 -8.01 -3.97
C LEU A 210 7.90 -6.72 -4.14
N PRO A 211 7.56 -6.26 -5.36
CA PRO A 211 6.67 -5.11 -5.52
C PRO A 211 5.27 -5.34 -4.93
N ALA A 212 4.76 -6.58 -5.01
CA ALA A 212 3.47 -6.92 -4.41
C ALA A 212 3.52 -6.84 -2.88
N ILE A 213 4.58 -7.35 -2.27
CA ILE A 213 4.81 -7.22 -0.82
C ILE A 213 4.83 -5.76 -0.40
N TRP A 214 5.56 -4.90 -1.14
CA TRP A 214 5.61 -3.46 -0.85
C TRP A 214 4.21 -2.84 -0.80
N THR A 215 3.35 -3.12 -1.78
CA THR A 215 1.97 -2.61 -1.78
C THR A 215 1.11 -3.19 -0.67
N ALA A 216 1.26 -4.48 -0.35
CA ALA A 216 0.54 -5.11 0.76
C ALA A 216 0.93 -4.53 2.12
N LEU A 217 2.21 -4.17 2.30
CA LEU A 217 2.69 -3.53 3.52
C LEU A 217 2.13 -2.13 3.72
N ALA A 218 2.00 -1.33 2.65
CA ALA A 218 1.36 -0.02 2.73
C ALA A 218 -0.08 -0.14 3.26
N LEU A 219 -0.85 -1.10 2.74
CA LEU A 219 -2.19 -1.42 3.24
C LEU A 219 -2.17 -1.86 4.71
N ALA A 220 -1.22 -2.72 5.10
CA ALA A 220 -1.08 -3.18 6.47
C ALA A 220 -0.83 -2.01 7.45
N ILE A 221 0.04 -1.06 7.09
CA ILE A 221 0.32 0.12 7.92
C ILE A 221 -0.94 0.98 8.13
N HIS A 222 -1.72 1.23 7.07
CA HIS A 222 -3.00 1.95 7.20
C HIS A 222 -3.99 1.22 8.12
N LEU A 223 -4.07 -0.11 8.03
CA LEU A 223 -4.94 -0.93 8.86
C LEU A 223 -4.50 -0.93 10.34
N PHE A 224 -3.20 -1.11 10.61
CA PHE A 224 -2.69 -1.01 11.98
C PHE A 224 -2.87 0.40 12.55
N GLY A 225 -2.70 1.44 11.73
CA GLY A 225 -2.96 2.82 12.13
C GLY A 225 -4.42 3.07 12.49
N TYR A 226 -5.36 2.47 11.76
CA TYR A 226 -6.75 2.45 12.15
C TYR A 226 -6.98 1.74 13.49
N ILE A 227 -6.37 0.57 13.71
CA ILE A 227 -6.49 -0.16 14.99
C ILE A 227 -5.94 0.68 16.14
N ALA A 228 -4.77 1.29 15.98
CA ALA A 228 -4.17 2.15 17.00
C ALA A 228 -5.02 3.38 17.29
N ALA A 229 -5.54 4.04 16.25
CA ALA A 229 -6.49 5.14 16.41
C ALA A 229 -7.76 4.69 17.14
N ARG A 230 -8.30 3.50 16.86
CA ARG A 230 -9.45 2.91 17.58
C ARG A 230 -9.20 2.63 19.06
N LEU A 231 -7.96 2.38 19.44
CA LEU A 231 -7.59 2.13 20.83
C LEU A 231 -7.34 3.41 21.63
N LYS A 232 -6.88 4.49 20.97
CA LYS A 232 -6.56 5.79 21.59
C LYS A 232 -7.72 6.78 21.54
N ILE A 233 -8.53 6.75 20.48
CA ILE A 233 -9.64 7.68 20.28
C ILE A 233 -10.95 7.06 20.76
N THR A 234 -11.62 7.78 21.64
CA THR A 234 -13.03 7.53 21.95
C THR A 234 -13.89 8.56 21.23
N THR A 235 -14.94 8.11 20.56
CA THR A 235 -15.92 8.99 19.91
C THR A 235 -17.10 9.18 20.84
N ASP A 236 -17.57 10.40 21.06
CA ASP A 236 -18.78 10.65 21.83
C ASP A 236 -19.99 10.07 21.07
N ALA A 237 -20.39 8.85 21.45
CA ALA A 237 -21.49 8.09 20.88
C ALA A 237 -22.86 8.63 21.33
N LYS A 238 -23.05 9.95 21.24
CA LYS A 238 -24.35 10.61 21.45
C LYS A 238 -24.63 11.57 20.30
N SER A 239 -24.76 11.02 19.09
CA SER A 239 -25.47 11.71 18.01
C SER A 239 -26.39 10.74 17.25
N VAL A 240 -27.56 10.47 17.85
CA VAL A 240 -28.90 10.44 17.21
C VAL A 240 -29.18 9.41 16.07
N TRP A 241 -28.24 8.56 15.64
CA TRP A 241 -28.44 7.63 14.50
C TRP A 241 -28.14 6.14 14.77
N GLU A 242 -28.03 5.75 16.04
CA GLU A 242 -27.89 4.35 16.48
C GLU A 242 -29.18 3.55 16.20
N ASP A 243 -29.30 3.05 14.96
CA ASP A 243 -29.51 1.61 14.65
C ASP A 243 -29.97 1.38 13.20
N ARG A 244 -30.43 2.41 12.46
CA ARG A 244 -30.93 2.25 11.06
C ARG A 244 -30.07 2.86 9.96
N GLY A 245 -29.13 3.77 10.29
CA GLY A 245 -28.42 4.61 9.30
C GLY A 245 -26.99 4.21 8.95
N ARG A 246 -26.42 3.17 9.58
CA ARG A 246 -24.98 2.84 9.50
C ARG A 246 -24.50 2.45 8.09
N LEU A 247 -25.38 1.90 7.25
CA LEU A 247 -25.06 1.59 5.86
C LEU A 247 -25.15 2.85 4.97
N TRP A 248 -26.12 3.74 5.25
CA TRP A 248 -26.34 4.96 4.49
C TRP A 248 -25.30 6.06 4.80
N SER A 249 -24.66 6.00 5.97
CA SER A 249 -23.51 6.86 6.27
C SER A 249 -22.33 6.56 5.34
N GLU A 250 -22.15 5.33 4.87
CA GLU A 250 -21.10 5.00 3.89
C GLU A 250 -21.27 5.79 2.58
N PHE A 251 -22.52 5.97 2.15
CA PHE A 251 -22.89 6.66 0.91
C PHE A 251 -23.15 8.16 1.07
N THR A 252 -22.91 8.69 2.27
CA THR A 252 -22.99 10.13 2.53
C THR A 252 -21.58 10.70 2.58
N PRO A 253 -21.17 11.59 1.65
CA PRO A 253 -19.83 12.17 1.66
C PRO A 253 -19.49 12.86 2.98
N THR A 254 -18.23 12.74 3.41
CA THR A 254 -17.76 13.18 4.73
C THR A 254 -18.05 14.66 5.02
N ALA A 255 -18.02 15.51 3.99
CA ALA A 255 -18.34 16.94 4.07
C ALA A 255 -19.80 17.23 4.48
N TRP A 256 -20.72 16.27 4.28
CA TRP A 256 -22.14 16.40 4.63
C TRP A 256 -22.56 15.49 5.79
N GLN A 257 -21.59 14.90 6.50
CA GLN A 257 -21.83 14.14 7.72
C GLN A 257 -21.66 15.00 8.98
N PRO A 258 -22.35 14.66 10.09
CA PRO A 258 -22.14 15.33 11.36
C PRO A 258 -20.69 15.21 11.84
N LYS A 259 -20.25 16.17 12.66
CA LYS A 259 -18.87 16.24 13.17
C LYS A 259 -18.58 15.02 14.05
N LEU A 260 -17.41 14.41 13.82
CA LEU A 260 -16.87 13.40 14.72
C LEU A 260 -16.25 14.12 15.92
N HIS A 261 -16.86 13.99 17.09
CA HIS A 261 -16.28 14.43 18.35
C HIS A 261 -15.33 13.35 18.85
N VAL A 262 -14.04 13.64 18.77
CA VAL A 262 -12.96 12.76 19.19
C VAL A 262 -12.46 13.23 20.55
N LYS A 263 -12.47 12.31 21.52
CA LYS A 263 -11.87 12.48 22.84
C LYS A 263 -10.69 11.54 22.97
N ASP A 264 -9.53 12.09 23.32
CA ASP A 264 -8.37 11.28 23.67
C ASP A 264 -8.67 10.50 24.96
N SER A 265 -8.48 9.19 24.91
CA SER A 265 -8.68 8.33 26.07
C SER A 265 -7.50 8.37 27.06
N GLY A 266 -6.44 9.12 26.77
CA GLY A 266 -5.23 9.23 27.61
C GLY A 266 -4.39 7.95 27.64
N ARG A 267 -4.66 6.99 26.75
CA ARG A 267 -3.91 5.73 26.66
C ARG A 267 -2.71 5.88 25.73
N HIS A 268 -1.53 5.56 26.24
CA HIS A 268 -0.31 5.55 25.44
C HIS A 268 -0.28 4.35 24.49
N THR A 269 -0.31 4.61 23.19
CA THR A 269 -0.13 3.62 22.11
C THR A 269 1.26 3.70 21.48
N GLY A 270 2.30 3.96 22.30
CA GLY A 270 3.69 4.00 21.82
C GLY A 270 4.14 2.72 21.10
N TRP A 271 3.52 1.57 21.45
CA TRP A 271 3.74 0.29 20.80
C TRP A 271 3.37 0.28 19.30
N PHE A 272 2.43 1.12 18.88
CA PHE A 272 2.03 1.20 17.47
C PHE A 272 3.13 1.90 16.64
N LEU A 273 3.75 2.97 17.16
CA LEU A 273 4.89 3.60 16.51
C LEU A 273 6.08 2.64 16.44
N THR A 274 6.32 1.85 17.50
CA THR A 274 7.36 0.81 17.43
C THR A 274 7.01 -0.30 16.44
N LEU A 275 5.74 -0.66 16.29
CA LEU A 275 5.32 -1.70 15.36
C LEU A 275 5.32 -1.22 13.90
N ALA A 276 4.90 0.03 13.64
CA ALA A 276 5.03 0.67 12.34
C ALA A 276 6.50 0.85 11.94
N SER A 277 7.35 1.30 12.87
CA SER A 277 8.80 1.37 12.66
C SER A 277 9.44 -0.01 12.50
N ALA A 278 8.98 -1.03 13.23
CA ALA A 278 9.46 -2.40 13.07
C ALA A 278 9.04 -3.01 11.74
N LEU A 279 7.81 -2.74 11.26
CA LEU A 279 7.36 -3.15 9.93
C LEU A 279 8.20 -2.44 8.85
N LEU A 280 8.46 -1.14 8.99
CA LEU A 280 9.37 -0.42 8.09
C LEU A 280 10.80 -1.00 8.14
N ALA A 281 11.29 -1.36 9.33
CA ALA A 281 12.61 -1.94 9.52
C ALA A 281 12.71 -3.36 8.95
N ILE A 282 11.67 -4.20 9.08
CA ILE A 282 11.60 -5.54 8.47
C ILE A 282 11.64 -5.45 6.94
N VAL A 283 11.04 -4.41 6.35
CA VAL A 283 11.15 -4.14 4.91
C VAL A 283 12.58 -3.78 4.54
N ILE A 284 13.23 -2.92 5.31
CA ILE A 284 14.62 -2.52 5.09
C ILE A 284 15.57 -3.72 5.29
N ASP A 285 15.34 -4.57 6.29
CA ASP A 285 16.14 -5.77 6.55
C ASP A 285 15.88 -6.88 5.52
N SER A 286 14.65 -7.01 5.01
CA SER A 286 14.36 -7.93 3.88
C SER A 286 15.06 -7.50 2.59
N LEU A 287 15.35 -6.21 2.43
CA LEU A 287 16.18 -5.68 1.33
C LEU A 287 17.69 -5.86 1.58
N ASN A 288 18.12 -5.96 2.85
CA ASN A 288 19.52 -6.11 3.25
C ASN A 288 19.93 -7.56 3.57
N SER A 289 18.99 -8.50 3.59
CA SER A 289 19.30 -9.89 3.84
C SER A 289 20.21 -10.40 2.72
N PRO A 290 21.38 -10.99 3.03
CA PRO A 290 22.21 -11.62 2.02
C PRO A 290 21.40 -12.76 1.41
N SER A 291 20.84 -12.53 0.23
CA SER A 291 20.13 -13.54 -0.55
C SER A 291 21.09 -14.73 -0.74
N ILE A 292 20.72 -15.88 -0.17
CA ILE A 292 21.41 -17.16 -0.35
C ILE A 292 21.35 -17.57 -1.82
#